data_AF-A0A2V8UCG1-F1
#
_entry.id   AF-A0A2V8UCG1-F1
#
_cell.length_a   1.000
_cell.length_b   1.000
_cell.length_c   1.000
_cell.angle_alpha   90.00
_cell.angle_beta   90.00
_cell.angle_gamma   90.00
#
_symmetry.space_group_name_H-M   'P 1'
#
loop_
_entity.id
_entity.type
_entity.pdbx_description
1 polymer ?
#
loop_
_entity_poly.entity_id
_entity_poly.type
_entity_poly.pdbx_seq_one_letter_code
_entity_poly.pdbx_strand_id
1 'polypeptide(L)'
;PFSITQGPPLPIFPTIPSSGLMPLPDQISDGYVPSNLKYPYVDAWNLSVARQLTENMVLEMAYVGNVGRNLNYGYNLNAAIPGPGDFNPRRPLWAKYGLSQGIGDTCDCASSSYNALQVKGIKRFTKN
;
A
#
# COMPACT_ATOMS: atom_id res chain seq x y z
N PRO A 1 35.45 13.07 31.50
CA PRO A 1 35.68 13.86 32.73
C PRO A 1 36.20 15.26 32.41
N PHE A 2 35.48 16.32 32.82
CA PHE A 2 35.89 17.72 32.65
C PHE A 2 36.37 18.29 33.99
N SER A 3 37.27 19.27 33.95
CA SER A 3 37.73 19.97 35.15
C SER A 3 36.62 20.89 35.68
N ILE A 4 36.52 21.04 37.01
CA ILE A 4 35.48 21.86 37.65
C ILE A 4 35.55 23.35 37.23
N THR A 5 36.69 23.78 36.68
CA THR A 5 36.93 25.14 36.18
C THR A 5 36.58 25.33 34.69
N GLN A 6 36.49 24.26 33.90
CA GLN A 6 36.13 24.34 32.47
C GLN A 6 34.65 24.03 32.19
N GLY A 7 33.95 23.42 33.14
CA GLY A 7 32.57 22.96 32.92
C GLY A 7 32.46 21.88 31.82
N PRO A 8 31.27 21.32 31.60
CA PRO A 8 31.08 20.40 30.49
C PRO A 8 31.29 21.13 29.16
N PRO A 9 31.81 20.44 28.12
CA PRO A 9 31.85 21.02 26.77
C PRO A 9 30.45 21.46 26.35
N LEU A 10 30.39 22.60 25.65
CA LEU A 10 29.12 23.13 25.17
C LEU A 10 28.43 22.11 24.26
N PRO A 11 27.09 21.98 24.33
CA PRO A 11 26.35 21.18 23.37
C PRO A 11 26.61 21.68 21.94
N ILE A 12 27.01 20.77 21.05
CA ILE A 12 27.12 21.08 19.62
C ILE A 12 25.75 20.87 19.01
N PHE A 13 25.09 21.95 18.60
CA PHE A 13 23.83 21.85 17.89
C PHE A 13 24.10 21.50 16.42
N PRO A 14 23.29 20.62 15.81
CA PRO A 14 23.38 20.39 14.37
C PRO A 14 23.08 21.70 13.63
N THR A 15 23.82 21.96 12.54
CA THR A 15 23.54 23.11 11.67
C THR A 15 22.22 22.87 10.96
N ILE A 16 21.23 23.73 11.22
CA ILE A 16 19.93 23.65 10.56
C ILE A 16 20.08 24.14 9.11
N PRO A 17 19.81 23.30 8.10
CA PRO A 17 19.86 23.74 6.70
C PRO A 17 18.86 24.85 6.43
N SER A 18 19.15 25.73 5.46
CA SER A 18 18.22 26.80 5.04
C SER A 18 16.89 26.28 4.50
N SER A 19 16.82 25.00 4.10
CA SER A 19 15.60 24.31 3.69
C SER A 19 14.67 23.97 4.86
N GLY A 20 15.14 24.03 6.10
CA GLY A 20 14.39 23.58 7.29
C GLY A 20 14.19 22.06 7.39
N LEU A 21 14.73 21.29 6.43
CA LEU A 21 14.62 19.84 6.40
C LEU A 21 15.94 19.21 6.83
N MET A 22 15.94 18.51 7.96
CA MET A 22 17.11 17.75 8.40
C MET A 22 17.23 16.47 7.56
N PRO A 23 18.43 16.15 7.03
CA PRO A 23 18.63 14.89 6.33
C PRO A 23 18.48 13.72 7.32
N LEU A 24 17.84 12.64 6.87
CA LEU A 24 17.72 11.41 7.66
C LEU A 24 19.12 10.81 7.88
N PRO A 25 19.56 10.60 9.13
CA PRO A 25 20.81 9.90 9.41
C PRO A 25 20.76 8.43 8.99
N ASP A 26 21.91 7.82 8.67
CA ASP A 26 22.01 6.37 8.48
C ASP A 26 21.63 5.61 9.78
N GLN A 27 21.20 4.36 9.64
CA GLN A 27 20.75 3.47 10.74
C GLN A 27 19.44 3.87 11.44
N ILE A 28 18.76 4.93 11.00
CA ILE A 28 17.46 5.34 11.56
C ILE A 28 16.34 4.97 10.58
N SER A 29 15.53 3.99 10.94
CA SER A 29 14.36 3.60 10.14
C SER A 29 13.27 4.65 10.27
N ASP A 30 12.72 5.09 9.13
CA ASP A 30 11.63 6.05 9.08
C ASP A 30 10.60 5.67 8.00
N GLY A 31 9.37 6.13 8.21
CA GLY A 31 8.28 6.00 7.24
C GLY A 31 8.22 7.22 6.34
N TYR A 32 8.28 7.01 5.04
CA TYR A 32 8.03 8.04 4.05
C TYR A 32 6.55 8.08 3.68
N VAL A 33 5.92 9.23 3.88
CA VAL A 33 4.55 9.51 3.46
C VAL A 33 4.58 10.55 2.36
N PRO A 34 4.20 10.21 1.12
CA PRO A 34 4.18 11.16 0.01
C PRO A 34 3.11 12.23 0.23
N SER A 35 3.35 13.43 -0.29
CA SER A 35 2.43 14.58 -0.17
C SER A 35 1.19 14.48 -1.06
N ASN A 36 1.16 13.54 -2.00
CA ASN A 36 0.12 13.38 -3.02
C ASN A 36 -0.71 12.11 -2.84
N LEU A 37 -1.06 11.78 -1.59
CA LEU A 37 -1.97 10.67 -1.28
C LEU A 37 -3.34 10.88 -1.95
N LYS A 38 -3.92 9.78 -2.43
CA LYS A 38 -5.20 9.73 -3.12
C LYS A 38 -6.19 8.95 -2.27
N TYR A 39 -7.44 9.41 -2.24
CA TYR A 39 -8.48 8.68 -1.53
C TYR A 39 -8.74 7.31 -2.20
N PRO A 40 -8.77 6.22 -1.41
CA PRO A 40 -9.21 4.91 -1.90
C PRO A 40 -10.69 4.97 -2.24
N TYR A 41 -11.07 4.31 -3.34
CA TYR A 41 -12.47 4.20 -3.74
C TYR A 41 -12.78 2.81 -4.30
N VAL A 42 -14.06 2.44 -4.29
CA VAL A 42 -14.57 1.17 -4.81
C VAL A 42 -15.72 1.45 -5.74
N ASP A 43 -15.58 1.03 -7.00
CA ASP A 43 -16.68 0.96 -7.95
C ASP A 43 -17.35 -0.40 -7.84
N ALA A 44 -18.68 -0.41 -7.67
CA ALA A 44 -19.46 -1.63 -7.52
C ALA A 44 -20.60 -1.68 -8.53
N TRP A 45 -20.83 -2.84 -9.13
CA TRP A 45 -21.96 -3.09 -10.02
C TRP A 45 -22.60 -4.44 -9.73
N ASN A 46 -23.91 -4.50 -9.91
CA ASN A 46 -24.68 -5.74 -9.89
C ASN A 46 -25.65 -5.74 -11.07
N LEU A 47 -25.77 -6.90 -11.73
CA LEU A 47 -26.69 -7.12 -12.83
C LEU A 47 -27.42 -8.43 -12.59
N SER A 48 -28.75 -8.41 -12.56
CA SER A 48 -29.55 -9.62 -12.44
C SER A 48 -30.58 -9.72 -13.56
N VAL A 49 -30.74 -10.94 -14.08
CA VAL A 49 -31.74 -11.27 -15.09
C VAL A 49 -32.46 -12.54 -14.63
N ALA A 50 -33.78 -12.46 -14.56
CA ALA A 50 -34.65 -13.58 -14.26
C ALA A 50 -35.57 -13.87 -15.45
N ARG A 51 -35.73 -15.15 -15.78
CA ARG A 51 -36.65 -15.61 -16.82
C ARG A 51 -37.44 -16.81 -16.33
N GLN A 52 -38.75 -16.75 -16.53
CA GLN A 52 -39.62 -17.91 -16.42
C GLN A 52 -39.37 -18.84 -17.62
N LEU A 53 -38.99 -20.09 -17.35
CA LEU A 53 -38.71 -21.09 -18.40
C LEU A 53 -39.94 -21.93 -18.75
N THR A 54 -40.75 -22.25 -17.74
CA THR A 54 -42.03 -22.98 -17.87
C THR A 54 -43.03 -22.39 -16.86
N GLU A 55 -44.29 -22.82 -16.89
CA GLU A 55 -45.30 -22.41 -15.89
C GLU A 55 -44.87 -22.67 -14.43
N ASN A 56 -43.99 -23.65 -14.22
CA ASN A 56 -43.52 -24.07 -12.90
C ASN A 56 -42.02 -23.89 -12.65
N MET A 57 -41.25 -23.28 -13.55
CA MET A 57 -39.80 -23.09 -13.40
C MET A 57 -39.34 -21.66 -13.71
N VAL A 58 -38.48 -21.13 -12.85
CA VAL A 58 -37.81 -19.83 -13.02
C VAL A 58 -36.30 -20.02 -12.88
N LEU A 59 -35.55 -19.37 -13.78
CA LEU A 59 -34.11 -19.29 -13.73
C LEU A 59 -33.68 -17.83 -13.53
N GLU A 60 -32.79 -17.62 -12.58
CA GLU A 60 -32.20 -16.32 -12.25
C GLU A 60 -30.68 -16.43 -12.37
N MET A 61 -30.09 -15.44 -13.04
CA MET A 61 -28.64 -15.25 -13.14
C MET A 61 -28.31 -13.85 -12.64
N ALA A 62 -27.34 -13.75 -11.73
CA ALA A 62 -26.87 -12.47 -11.20
C ALA A 62 -25.34 -12.40 -11.28
N TYR A 63 -24.82 -11.24 -11.64
CA TYR A 63 -23.40 -10.93 -11.65
C TYR A 63 -23.12 -9.78 -10.70
N VAL A 64 -22.10 -9.94 -9.87
CA VAL A 64 -21.63 -8.91 -8.92
C VAL A 64 -20.16 -8.66 -9.20
N GLY A 65 -19.79 -7.39 -9.36
CA GLY A 65 -18.41 -6.97 -9.52
C GLY A 65 -18.06 -5.77 -8.64
N ASN A 66 -16.83 -5.78 -8.14
CA ASN A 66 -16.27 -4.71 -7.33
C ASN A 66 -14.83 -4.46 -7.79
N VAL A 67 -14.44 -3.20 -7.98
CA VAL A 67 -13.06 -2.81 -8.28
C VAL A 67 -12.63 -1.74 -7.29
N GLY A 68 -11.60 -2.05 -6.49
CA GLY A 68 -10.94 -1.12 -5.59
C GLY A 68 -9.75 -0.45 -6.28
N ARG A 69 -9.63 0.87 -6.14
CA ARG A 69 -8.54 1.68 -6.68
C ARG A 69 -7.96 2.58 -5.60
N ASN A 70 -6.70 2.97 -5.80
CA ASN A 70 -5.91 3.77 -4.87
C ASN A 70 -5.89 3.18 -3.46
N LEU A 71 -5.82 1.85 -3.35
CA LEU A 71 -5.76 1.19 -2.05
C LEU A 71 -4.38 1.44 -1.43
N ASN A 72 -4.38 1.68 -0.12
CA ASN A 72 -3.17 1.89 0.62
C ASN A 72 -2.31 0.63 0.62
N TYR A 73 -1.03 0.81 0.35
CA TYR A 73 -0.01 -0.22 0.31
C TYR A 73 1.33 0.40 0.71
N GLY A 74 2.34 -0.43 0.91
CA GLY A 74 3.66 0.05 1.28
C GLY A 74 4.73 -0.95 0.92
N TYR A 75 5.90 -0.44 0.56
CA TYR A 75 7.07 -1.24 0.23
C TYR A 75 8.33 -0.50 0.67
N ASN A 76 9.43 -1.23 0.78
CA ASN A 76 10.70 -0.62 1.18
C ASN A 76 11.33 0.09 -0.03
N LEU A 77 11.41 1.43 0.01
CA LEU A 77 12.05 2.25 -1.03
C LEU A 77 13.54 1.94 -1.20
N ASN A 78 14.18 1.50 -0.12
CA ASN A 78 15.61 1.17 -0.11
C ASN A 78 15.87 -0.34 -0.21
N ALA A 79 14.90 -1.12 -0.70
CA ALA A 79 15.10 -2.54 -0.96
C ALA A 79 16.19 -2.74 -2.01
N ALA A 80 17.12 -3.66 -1.75
CA ALA A 80 18.15 -4.00 -2.71
C ALA A 80 17.53 -4.81 -3.86
N ILE A 81 17.79 -4.40 -5.10
CA ILE A 81 17.35 -5.15 -6.29
C ILE A 81 18.05 -6.51 -6.27
N PRO A 82 17.34 -7.65 -6.36
CA PRO A 82 17.95 -8.97 -6.39
C PRO A 82 18.97 -9.09 -7.53
N GLY A 83 20.15 -9.60 -7.23
CA GLY A 83 21.25 -9.72 -8.18
C GLY A 83 22.57 -10.07 -7.51
N PRO A 84 23.59 -10.44 -8.31
CA PRO A 84 24.92 -10.76 -7.79
C PRO A 84 25.62 -9.52 -7.20
N GLY A 85 26.60 -9.76 -6.33
CA GLY A 85 27.42 -8.71 -5.71
C GLY A 85 26.87 -8.20 -4.37
N ASP A 86 27.60 -7.23 -3.82
CA ASP A 86 27.35 -6.70 -2.47
C ASP A 86 25.95 -6.09 -2.34
N PHE A 87 25.40 -6.19 -1.13
CA PHE A 87 24.03 -5.81 -0.85
C PHE A 87 23.81 -4.29 -0.85
N ASN A 88 24.68 -3.53 -0.19
CA ASN A 88 24.54 -2.08 -0.03
C ASN A 88 24.57 -1.31 -1.37
N PRO A 89 25.52 -1.57 -2.30
CA PRO A 89 25.54 -0.87 -3.59
C PRO A 89 24.29 -1.09 -4.46
N ARG A 90 23.52 -2.16 -4.24
CA ARG A 90 22.29 -2.47 -4.97
C ARG A 90 21.05 -1.75 -4.45
N ARG A 91 21.20 -0.94 -3.40
CA ARG A 91 20.11 -0.19 -2.78
C ARG A 91 19.99 1.21 -3.40
N PRO A 92 18.79 1.64 -3.83
CA PRO A 92 18.60 2.93 -4.50
C PRO A 92 19.07 4.15 -3.68
N LEU A 93 18.87 4.15 -2.36
CA LEU A 93 19.20 5.30 -1.50
C LEU A 93 20.61 5.24 -0.91
N TRP A 94 21.30 4.09 -1.01
CA TRP A 94 22.69 3.95 -0.58
C TRP A 94 23.63 4.82 -1.41
N ALA A 95 23.56 4.74 -2.74
CA ALA A 95 24.48 5.47 -3.63
C ALA A 95 24.33 7.01 -3.53
N LYS A 96 23.13 7.49 -3.21
CA LYS A 96 22.81 8.92 -3.18
C LYS A 96 22.92 9.54 -1.78
N TYR A 97 22.63 8.78 -0.73
CA TYR A 97 22.49 9.30 0.63
C TYR A 97 23.26 8.50 1.69
N GLY A 98 23.93 7.39 1.31
CA GLY A 98 24.64 6.54 2.27
C GLY A 98 23.73 5.75 3.21
N LEU A 99 22.43 5.66 2.89
CA LEU A 99 21.41 5.04 3.75
C LEU A 99 21.40 3.52 3.56
N SER A 100 21.61 2.78 4.65
CA SER A 100 21.62 1.31 4.68
C SER A 100 20.38 0.70 5.34
N GLN A 101 19.57 1.51 6.02
CA GLN A 101 18.31 1.09 6.59
C GLN A 101 17.23 0.92 5.52
N GLY A 102 16.16 0.21 5.87
CA GLY A 102 14.92 0.26 5.09
C GLY A 102 14.20 1.58 5.28
N ILE A 103 13.54 2.07 4.24
CA ILE A 103 12.65 3.23 4.31
C ILE A 103 11.30 2.76 3.79
N GLY A 104 10.29 2.73 4.67
CA GLY A 104 8.95 2.28 4.31
C GLY A 104 8.22 3.36 3.52
N ASP A 105 7.86 3.09 2.27
CA ASP A 105 6.93 3.91 1.51
C ASP A 105 5.49 3.66 1.96
N THR A 106 4.69 4.71 1.90
CA THR A 106 3.22 4.60 1.89
C THR A 106 2.72 5.03 0.53
N CYS A 107 2.13 4.11 -0.25
CA CYS A 107 1.55 4.44 -1.55
C CYS A 107 0.06 4.13 -1.57
N ASP A 108 -0.73 4.93 -2.28
CA ASP A 108 -2.10 4.57 -2.65
C ASP A 108 -2.09 3.93 -4.04
N CYS A 109 -1.29 2.86 -4.17
CA CYS A 109 -0.94 2.27 -5.46
C CYS A 109 -1.49 0.86 -5.67
N ALA A 110 -2.15 0.26 -4.67
CA ALA A 110 -2.77 -1.04 -4.83
C ALA A 110 -4.16 -0.94 -5.48
N SER A 111 -4.56 -2.03 -6.13
CA SER A 111 -5.90 -2.20 -6.69
C SER A 111 -6.41 -3.61 -6.42
N SER A 112 -7.72 -3.74 -6.25
CA SER A 112 -8.39 -5.03 -6.06
C SER A 112 -9.54 -5.19 -7.04
N SER A 113 -9.90 -6.44 -7.34
CA SER A 113 -11.06 -6.76 -8.17
C SER A 113 -11.73 -8.04 -7.68
N TYR A 114 -13.04 -8.01 -7.55
CA TYR A 114 -13.88 -9.17 -7.25
C TYR A 114 -14.96 -9.29 -8.32
N ASN A 115 -15.21 -10.51 -8.80
CA ASN A 115 -16.22 -10.80 -9.82
C ASN A 115 -16.87 -12.14 -9.48
N ALA A 116 -18.19 -12.17 -9.41
CA ALA A 116 -18.95 -13.38 -9.07
C ALA A 116 -20.18 -13.51 -9.96
N LEU A 117 -20.40 -14.72 -10.47
CA LEU A 117 -21.64 -15.13 -11.13
C LEU A 117 -22.43 -16.04 -10.16
N GLN A 118 -23.69 -15.71 -9.96
CA GLN A 118 -24.65 -16.47 -9.16
C GLN A 118 -25.75 -16.98 -10.08
N VAL A 119 -26.10 -18.26 -9.92
CA VAL A 119 -27.18 -18.90 -10.68
C VAL A 119 -28.14 -19.55 -9.70
N LYS A 120 -29.43 -19.29 -9.87
CA LYS A 120 -30.49 -19.81 -9.01
C LYS A 120 -31.62 -20.36 -9.86
N GLY A 121 -31.97 -21.63 -9.62
CA GLY A 121 -33.12 -22.29 -10.24
C GLY A 121 -34.22 -22.56 -9.21
N ILE A 122 -35.46 -22.21 -9.54
CA ILE A 122 -36.64 -22.50 -8.73
C ILE A 122 -37.59 -23.36 -9.55
N LYS A 123 -38.00 -24.52 -9.00
CA LYS A 123 -39.04 -25.38 -9.56
C LYS A 123 -40.16 -25.58 -8.53
N ARG A 124 -41.39 -25.28 -8.93
CA ARG A 124 -42.59 -25.55 -8.13
C ARG A 124 -43.08 -26.96 -8.47
N PHE A 125 -43.20 -27.82 -7.46
CA PHE A 125 -43.76 -29.16 -7.59
C PHE A 125 -45.18 -29.17 -7.06
N THR A 126 -46.13 -29.60 -7.88
CA THR A 126 -47.52 -29.83 -7.46
C THR A 126 -47.73 -31.33 -7.29
N LYS A 127 -48.32 -31.75 -6.15
CA LYS A 127 -48.83 -33.12 -5.98
C LYS A 127 -50.19 -33.20 -6.69
N ASN A 128 -50.31 -34.11 -7.66
CA ASN A 128 -51.59 -34.70 -8.05
C ASN A 128 -51.65 -36.10 -7.48
#